data_AF-A0A832FBC1-F1
#
_entry.id   AF-A0A832FBC1-F1
#
_cell.length_a   1.000
_cell.length_b   1.000
_cell.length_c   1.000
_cell.angle_alpha   90.00
_cell.angle_beta   90.00
_cell.angle_gamma   90.00
#
_symmetry.space_group_name_H-M   'P 1'
#
loop_
_entity.id
_entity.type
_entity.pdbx_description
1 polymer ?
#
loop_
_entity_poly.entity_id
_entity_poly.type
_entity_poly.pdbx_seq_one_letter_code
_entity_poly.pdbx_strand_id
1 'polypeptide(L)'
;MRIMIRNVQVKNDLLSAQIELPQRSVCQLSISSSEGRLLHKLFVQLDIGENTVRLPFRIAEKGRYVLSLLMGAEVTQEPFAL
;
A
#
# COMPACT_ATOMS: atom_id res chain seq x y z
N MET A 1 10.48 13.80 8.98
CA MET A 1 9.66 12.58 9.00
C MET A 1 9.92 11.79 7.73
N ARG A 2 9.94 10.46 7.80
CA ARG A 2 10.08 9.55 6.64
C ARG A 2 8.71 8.96 6.32
N ILE A 3 8.46 8.64 5.05
CA ILE A 3 7.30 7.84 4.64
C ILE A 3 7.42 6.42 5.22
N MET A 4 6.35 5.92 5.84
CA MET A 4 6.31 4.55 6.36
C MET A 4 4.97 3.88 6.04
N ILE A 5 5.01 2.59 5.74
CA ILE A 5 3.84 1.71 5.63
C ILE A 5 3.95 0.70 6.78
N ARG A 6 2.87 0.48 7.53
CA ARG A 6 2.83 -0.42 8.69
C ARG A 6 1.50 -1.16 8.77
N ASN A 7 1.47 -2.23 9.56
CA ASN A 7 0.25 -2.95 9.92
C ASN A 7 -0.60 -3.35 8.69
N VAL A 8 0.07 -3.88 7.66
CA VAL A 8 -0.59 -4.40 6.45
C VAL A 8 -1.35 -5.67 6.82
N GLN A 9 -2.66 -5.64 6.62
CA GLN A 9 -3.57 -6.74 6.94
C GLN A 9 -4.53 -6.97 5.79
N VAL A 10 -4.85 -8.24 5.52
CA VAL A 10 -5.84 -8.61 4.52
C VAL A 10 -6.96 -9.39 5.18
N LYS A 11 -8.21 -8.91 5.01
CA LYS A 11 -9.42 -9.54 5.55
C LYS A 11 -10.59 -9.28 4.61
N ASN A 12 -11.35 -10.33 4.28
CA ASN A 12 -12.57 -10.23 3.46
C ASN A 12 -12.38 -9.43 2.16
N ASP A 13 -11.38 -9.80 1.35
CA ASP A 13 -11.02 -9.12 0.09
C ASP A 13 -10.64 -7.64 0.23
N LEU A 14 -10.23 -7.22 1.43
CA LEU A 14 -9.83 -5.85 1.71
C LEU A 14 -8.43 -5.86 2.33
N LEU A 15 -7.51 -5.14 1.70
CA LEU A 15 -6.22 -4.82 2.30
C LEU A 15 -6.35 -3.52 3.10
N SER A 16 -5.90 -3.53 4.35
CA SER A 16 -5.77 -2.33 5.19
C SER A 16 -4.30 -2.11 5.55
N ALA A 17 -3.86 -0.86 5.58
CA ALA A 17 -2.52 -0.49 6.01
C ALA A 17 -2.53 0.88 6.70
N GLN A 18 -1.60 1.10 7.63
CA GLN A 18 -1.30 2.41 8.18
C GLN A 18 -0.15 3.05 7.40
N ILE A 19 -0.32 4.31 7.03
CA ILE A 19 0.67 5.07 6.27
C ILE A 19 0.95 6.37 7.00
N GLU A 20 2.21 6.59 7.34
CA GLU A 20 2.66 7.84 7.94
C GLU A 20 3.34 8.71 6.88
N LEU A 21 2.86 9.94 6.70
CA LEU A 21 3.37 10.88 5.73
C LEU A 21 3.99 12.13 6.37
N PRO A 22 5.12 12.62 5.84
CA PRO A 22 5.72 13.88 6.28
C PRO A 22 4.94 15.12 5.81
N GLN A 23 4.09 14.99 4.80
CA GLN A 23 3.31 16.08 4.22
C GLN A 23 2.06 15.53 3.51
N ARG A 24 1.03 16.37 3.36
CA ARG A 24 -0.15 16.04 2.56
C ARG A 24 0.25 15.88 1.09
N SER A 25 -0.17 14.78 0.46
CA SER A 25 0.19 14.51 -0.94
C SER A 25 -0.82 13.60 -1.64
N VAL A 26 -0.83 13.65 -2.96
CA VAL A 26 -1.47 12.62 -3.79
C VAL A 26 -0.45 11.51 -3.99
N CYS A 27 -0.77 10.33 -3.50
CA CYS A 27 0.09 9.16 -3.58
C CYS A 27 -0.54 8.11 -4.49
N GLN A 28 0.30 7.32 -5.14
CA GLN A 28 -0.11 6.11 -5.82
C GLN A 28 0.15 4.92 -4.91
N LEU A 29 -0.91 4.18 -4.57
CA LEU A 29 -0.82 2.87 -3.94
C LEU A 29 -0.90 1.80 -5.01
N SER A 30 -0.05 0.78 -4.90
CA SER A 30 -0.09 -0.37 -5.79
C SER A 30 0.24 -1.66 -5.07
N ILE A 31 -0.36 -2.76 -5.52
CA ILE A 31 -0.07 -4.09 -5.02
C ILE A 31 0.48 -4.92 -6.17
N SER A 32 1.63 -5.55 -5.93
CA SER A 32 2.28 -6.43 -6.90
C SER A 32 2.58 -7.79 -6.27
N SER A 33 2.68 -8.84 -7.08
CA SER A 33 3.23 -10.13 -6.65
C SER A 33 4.75 -10.01 -6.42
N SER A 34 5.35 -10.98 -5.73
CA SER A 34 6.80 -11.08 -5.58
C SER A 34 7.56 -11.21 -6.91
N GLU A 35 6.87 -11.60 -7.98
CA GLU A 35 7.43 -11.70 -9.34
C GLU A 35 7.32 -10.37 -10.11
N GLY A 36 6.79 -9.32 -9.49
CA GLY A 36 6.66 -7.99 -10.09
C GLY A 36 5.39 -7.77 -10.92
N ARG A 37 4.48 -8.75 -10.99
CA ARG A 37 3.19 -8.56 -11.66
C ARG A 37 2.34 -7.55 -10.87
N LEU A 38 1.96 -6.45 -11.51
CA LEU A 38 1.03 -5.47 -10.93
C LEU A 38 -0.39 -6.05 -10.89
N LEU A 39 -1.03 -5.98 -9.72
CA LEU A 39 -2.35 -6.58 -9.47
C LEU A 39 -3.40 -5.50 -9.19
N HIS A 40 -3.01 -4.43 -8.50
CA HIS A 40 -3.90 -3.32 -8.21
C HIS A 40 -3.14 -1.99 -8.16
N LYS A 41 -3.83 -0.89 -8.50
CA LYS A 41 -3.30 0.47 -8.42
C LYS A 41 -4.44 1.47 -8.16
N LEU A 42 -4.20 2.41 -7.27
CA LEU A 42 -5.12 3.50 -6.92
C LEU A 42 -4.33 4.78 -6.62
N PHE A 43 -4.88 5.93 -6.99
CA PHE A 43 -4.40 7.23 -6.51
C PHE A 43 -5.29 7.71 -5.37
N VAL A 44 -4.66 8.17 -4.29
CA VAL A 44 -5.36 8.65 -3.09
C VAL A 44 -4.66 9.89 -2.56
N GLN A 45 -5.43 10.87 -2.11
CA GLN A 45 -4.90 11.99 -1.35
C GLN A 45 -4.84 11.60 0.13
N LEU A 46 -3.66 11.69 0.72
CA LEU A 46 -3.40 11.38 2.12
C LEU A 46 -2.95 12.64 2.84
N ASP A 47 -3.35 12.78 4.10
CA ASP A 47 -2.99 13.93 4.94
C ASP A 47 -1.64 13.71 5.63
N ILE A 48 -1.10 14.78 6.24
CA ILE A 48 0.11 14.70 7.06
C ILE A 48 -0.14 13.85 8.31
N GLY A 49 0.86 13.06 8.73
CA GLY A 49 0.75 12.15 9.87
C GLY A 49 0.21 10.78 9.46
N GLU A 50 -0.50 10.12 10.38
CA GLU A 50 -0.97 8.74 10.18
C GLU A 50 -2.31 8.69 9.44
N ASN A 51 -2.36 7.87 8.39
CA ASN A 51 -3.53 7.59 7.58
C ASN A 51 -3.82 6.09 7.61
N THR A 52 -5.08 5.69 7.72
CA THR A 52 -5.49 4.31 7.47
C THR A 52 -6.03 4.21 6.05
N VAL A 53 -5.37 3.42 5.21
CA VAL A 53 -5.81 3.18 3.82
C VAL A 53 -6.44 1.81 3.70
N ARG A 54 -7.45 1.73 2.83
CA ARG A 54 -8.17 0.49 2.51
C ARG A 54 -8.24 0.33 1.02
N LEU A 55 -7.74 -0.78 0.52
CA LEU A 55 -7.70 -1.11 -0.91
C LEU A 55 -8.53 -2.37 -1.15
N PRO A 56 -9.46 -2.36 -2.11
CA PRO A 56 -10.09 -3.58 -2.58
C PRO A 56 -8.99 -4.52 -3.11
N PHE A 57 -8.95 -5.73 -2.57
CA PHE A 57 -7.89 -6.68 -2.86
C PHE A 57 -8.47 -8.08 -2.96
N ARG A 58 -8.90 -8.42 -4.18
CA ARG A 58 -9.41 -9.75 -4.52
C ARG A 58 -8.29 -10.55 -5.17
N ILE A 59 -7.65 -11.40 -4.39
CA ILE A 59 -6.68 -12.38 -4.88
C ILE A 59 -7.09 -13.76 -4.38
N ALA A 60 -7.18 -14.72 -5.31
CA ALA A 60 -7.55 -16.10 -5.01
C ALA A 60 -6.36 -16.96 -4.55
N GLU A 61 -5.14 -16.52 -4.84
CA GLU A 61 -3.91 -17.28 -4.62
C GLU A 61 -3.22 -16.85 -3.32
N LYS A 62 -2.75 -17.83 -2.54
CA LYS A 62 -1.82 -17.58 -1.43
C LYS A 62 -0.45 -17.27 -1.99
N GLY A 63 0.29 -16.37 -1.35
CA GLY A 63 1.58 -15.94 -1.88
C GLY A 63 2.21 -14.77 -1.15
N ARG A 64 3.34 -14.32 -1.69
CA ARG A 64 4.04 -13.11 -1.24
C ARG A 64 3.72 -11.95 -2.17
N TYR A 65 3.38 -10.82 -1.57
CA TYR A 65 2.97 -9.61 -2.25
C TYR A 65 3.72 -8.41 -1.68
N VAL A 66 3.67 -7.31 -2.41
CA VAL A 66 4.29 -6.05 -2.01
C VAL A 66 3.26 -4.93 -2.15
N LEU A 67 2.98 -4.23 -1.05
CA LEU A 67 2.27 -2.96 -1.08
C LEU A 67 3.31 -1.86 -1.31
N SER A 68 3.15 -1.09 -2.38
CA SER A 68 4.01 0.05 -2.68
C SER A 68 3.23 1.35 -2.59
N LEU A 69 3.84 2.36 -2.01
CA LEU A 69 3.40 3.75 -2.02
C LEU A 69 4.43 4.57 -2.80
N LEU A 70 3.97 5.23 -3.87
CA LEU A 70 4.75 6.19 -4.64
C LEU A 70 4.24 7.60 -4.32
N MET A 71 5.15 8.48 -3.91
CA MET A 71 4.90 9.90 -3.63
C MET A 71 5.96 10.75 -4.34
N GLY A 72 5.61 11.34 -5.49
CA GLY A 72 6.60 12.02 -6.34
C GLY A 72 7.62 11.03 -6.89
N ALA A 73 8.90 11.21 -6.54
CA ALA A 73 9.98 10.28 -6.91
C ALA A 73 10.28 9.23 -5.82
N GLU A 74 9.66 9.34 -4.64
CA GLU A 74 9.92 8.43 -3.52
C GLU A 74 9.01 7.21 -3.59
N VAL A 75 9.60 6.02 -3.43
CA VAL A 75 8.89 4.74 -3.34
C VAL A 75 9.16 4.12 -1.97
N THR A 76 8.09 3.78 -1.26
CA THR A 76 8.14 2.98 -0.03
C THR A 76 7.38 1.68 -0.25
N GLN A 77 7.96 0.56 0.19
CA GLN A 77 7.40 -0.77 -0.03
C GLN A 77 7.30 -1.54 1.27
N GLU A 78 6.21 -2.29 1.42
CA GLU A 78 5.98 -3.19 2.54
C GLU A 78 5.55 -4.56 2.02
N PRO A 79 6.38 -5.60 2.22
CA PRO A 79 6.03 -6.96 1.85
C PRO A 79 4.99 -7.54 2.80
N PHE A 80 4.07 -8.36 2.28
CA PHE A 80 3.08 -9.08 3.08
C PHE A 80 2.76 -10.45 2.46
N ALA A 81 2.14 -11.33 3.23
CA ALA A 81 1.78 -12.68 2.81
C ALA A 81 0.29 -12.95 3.03
N LEU A 82 -0.29 -13.80 2.17
CA LEU A 82 -1.65 -14.34 2.26
C LEU A 82 -1.64 -15.85 2.52
#